data_AF-A0A7V9AVC7-F1
#
_entry.id   AF-A0A7V9AVC7-F1
#
_cell.length_a   1.000
_cell.length_b   1.000
_cell.length_c   1.000
_cell.angle_alpha   90.00
_cell.angle_beta   90.00
_cell.angle_gamma   90.00
#
_symmetry.space_group_name_H-M   'P 1'
#
loop_
_entity.id
_entity.type
_entity.pdbx_description
1 polymer ?
#
loop_
_entity_poly.entity_id
_entity_poly.type
_entity_poly.pdbx_seq_one_letter_code
_entity_poly.pdbx_strand_id
1 'polypeptide(L)'
;MTEPIRSDRHAQEADRDRDARIEEFLVLGLDHYFSEQHELAINVWTRVLFIDRGHARARAYIERARSAVAERQRKADELLHTGVAALDRGDAGAARELVASAVEHGASSDEAMALLARIERLETAAAATRTFAPSPQMRRHGPLTPAAVPPARTRLKWIAGGVAAGAIMGAAVVTLLLQQGVVEWPVGLPSDALAGSALTSALPVPSPAELALTRAQNLHVRGRLHEALSALDAISYGDPVRTRADELKTIIQRQLLRRPDPATAEGTARRP
;
A
#
# COMPACT_ATOMS: atom_id res chain seq x y z
N MET A 1 9.05 63.34 -8.41
CA MET A 1 8.01 62.51 -9.07
C MET A 1 8.72 61.40 -9.83
N THR A 2 8.11 60.21 -9.88
CA THR A 2 8.57 58.97 -10.56
C THR A 2 9.33 57.96 -9.69
N GLU A 3 8.61 57.07 -9.02
CA GLU A 3 9.02 55.65 -8.90
C GLU A 3 7.85 54.63 -8.70
N PRO A 4 6.74 54.66 -9.48
CA PRO A 4 5.69 53.64 -9.37
C PRO A 4 6.00 52.31 -10.09
N ILE A 5 6.83 52.30 -11.13
CA ILE A 5 6.98 51.16 -12.07
C ILE A 5 7.69 49.94 -11.43
N ARG A 6 8.53 50.15 -10.41
CA ARG A 6 9.29 49.05 -9.79
C ARG A 6 8.40 48.18 -8.88
N SER A 7 7.42 48.78 -8.20
CA SER A 7 6.53 48.06 -7.29
C SER A 7 5.57 47.14 -8.04
N ASP A 8 5.06 47.59 -9.18
CA ASP A 8 4.12 46.80 -10.02
C ASP A 8 4.80 45.55 -10.58
N ARG A 9 6.07 45.66 -10.99
CA ARG A 9 6.81 44.51 -11.53
C ARG A 9 7.05 43.42 -10.47
N HIS A 10 7.42 43.80 -9.25
CA HIS A 10 7.62 42.84 -8.16
C HIS A 10 6.31 42.17 -7.73
N ALA A 11 5.20 42.92 -7.68
CA ALA A 11 3.88 42.35 -7.42
C ALA A 11 3.49 41.33 -8.51
N GLN A 12 3.74 41.67 -9.78
CA GLN A 12 3.44 40.78 -10.90
C GLN A 12 4.33 39.54 -10.95
N GLU A 13 5.60 39.63 -10.55
CA GLU A 13 6.48 38.47 -10.40
C GLU A 13 5.98 37.54 -9.28
N ALA A 14 5.57 38.10 -8.13
CA ALA A 14 5.02 37.31 -7.03
C ALA A 14 3.70 36.60 -7.39
N ASP A 15 2.83 37.25 -8.18
CA ASP A 15 1.59 36.63 -8.67
C ASP A 15 1.90 35.48 -9.64
N ARG A 16 2.87 35.63 -10.56
CA ARG A 16 3.28 34.53 -11.45
C ARG A 16 3.86 33.35 -10.67
N ASP A 17 4.69 33.61 -9.66
CA ASP A 17 5.24 32.57 -8.80
C ASP A 17 4.15 31.83 -8.00
N ARG A 18 3.12 32.57 -7.58
CA ARG A 18 1.95 32.01 -6.91
C ARG A 18 1.16 31.09 -7.84
N ASP A 19 0.90 31.53 -9.08
CA ASP A 19 0.19 30.75 -10.09
C ASP A 19 0.97 29.49 -10.48
N ALA A 20 2.29 29.59 -10.65
CA ALA A 20 3.14 28.44 -10.95
C ALA A 20 3.07 27.36 -9.85
N ARG A 21 3.09 27.76 -8.57
CA ARG A 21 2.94 26.83 -7.44
C ARG A 21 1.56 26.19 -7.38
N ILE A 22 0.52 26.95 -7.72
CA ILE A 22 -0.85 26.43 -7.81
C ILE A 22 -0.90 25.31 -8.85
N GLU A 23 -0.38 25.54 -10.05
CA GLU A 23 -0.37 24.54 -11.12
C GLU A 23 0.46 23.31 -10.76
N GLU A 24 1.63 23.49 -10.12
CA GLU A 24 2.46 22.38 -9.63
C GLU A 24 1.68 21.48 -8.67
N PHE A 25 1.00 22.06 -7.66
CA PHE A 25 0.19 21.28 -6.73
C PHE A 25 -1.02 20.63 -7.40
N LEU A 26 -1.63 21.26 -8.40
CA LEU A 26 -2.73 20.65 -9.14
C LEU A 26 -2.27 19.39 -9.87
N VAL A 27 -1.13 19.44 -10.57
CA VAL A 27 -0.54 18.29 -11.29
C VAL A 27 -0.08 17.21 -10.31
N LEU A 28 0.61 17.58 -9.23
CA LEU A 28 1.05 16.62 -8.20
C LEU A 28 -0.14 15.90 -7.55
N GLY A 29 -1.21 16.63 -7.23
CA GLY A 29 -2.42 16.02 -6.67
C GLY A 29 -3.12 15.07 -7.65
N LEU A 30 -3.05 15.34 -8.96
CA LEU A 30 -3.56 14.43 -9.99
C LEU A 30 -2.79 13.12 -10.03
N ASP A 31 -1.47 13.14 -9.89
CA ASP A 31 -0.64 11.92 -9.85
C ASP A 31 -1.05 11.01 -8.69
N HIS A 32 -1.22 11.58 -7.49
CA HIS A 32 -1.74 10.84 -6.34
C HIS A 32 -3.17 10.31 -6.57
N TYR A 33 -4.03 11.10 -7.21
CA TYR A 33 -5.40 10.69 -7.49
C TYR A 33 -5.45 9.47 -8.42
N PHE A 34 -4.63 9.46 -9.49
CA PHE A 34 -4.54 8.33 -10.40
C PHE A 34 -3.84 7.12 -9.80
N SER A 35 -2.98 7.32 -8.81
CA SER A 35 -2.35 6.26 -8.01
C SER A 35 -3.25 5.71 -6.89
N GLU A 36 -4.56 6.00 -6.91
CA GLU A 36 -5.56 5.63 -5.89
C GLU A 36 -5.26 6.14 -4.46
N GLN A 37 -4.34 7.10 -4.33
CA GLN A 37 -3.96 7.75 -3.08
C GLN A 37 -4.82 9.00 -2.85
N HIS A 38 -6.14 8.83 -2.83
CA HIS A 38 -7.09 9.95 -2.79
C HIS A 38 -6.91 10.89 -1.59
N GLU A 39 -6.55 10.37 -0.41
CA GLU A 39 -6.27 11.18 0.78
C GLU A 39 -5.07 12.10 0.60
N LEU A 40 -4.00 11.61 -0.04
CA LEU A 40 -2.82 12.42 -0.36
C LEU A 40 -3.17 13.48 -1.41
N ALA A 41 -3.95 13.12 -2.43
CA ALA A 41 -4.44 14.08 -3.42
C ALA A 41 -5.23 15.23 -2.77
N ILE A 42 -6.15 14.91 -1.85
CA ILE A 42 -6.93 15.89 -1.07
C ILE A 42 -5.99 16.82 -0.29
N ASN A 43 -4.98 16.27 0.39
CA ASN A 43 -4.01 17.06 1.16
C ASN A 43 -3.23 18.03 0.26
N VAL A 44 -2.79 17.58 -0.92
CA VAL A 44 -2.06 18.42 -1.88
C VAL A 44 -2.95 19.55 -2.41
N TRP A 45 -4.17 19.26 -2.87
CA TRP A 45 -5.07 20.31 -3.36
C TRP A 45 -5.56 21.25 -2.25
N THR A 46 -5.59 20.80 -1.00
CA THR A 46 -5.86 21.71 0.14
C THR A 46 -4.76 22.76 0.29
N ARG A 47 -3.52 22.47 -0.11
CA ARG A 47 -2.44 23.49 -0.19
C ARG A 47 -2.73 24.56 -1.22
N VAL A 48 -3.34 24.21 -2.35
CA VAL A 48 -3.84 25.18 -3.33
C VAL A 48 -4.85 26.13 -2.68
N LEU A 49 -5.76 25.60 -1.85
CA LEU A 49 -6.74 26.43 -1.14
C LEU A 49 -6.14 27.33 -0.05
N PHE A 50 -4.97 27.00 0.48
CA PHE A 50 -4.24 27.92 1.37
C PHE A 50 -3.63 29.08 0.59
N ILE A 51 -3.18 28.84 -0.65
CA ILE A 51 -2.65 29.88 -1.53
C ILE A 51 -3.80 30.73 -2.06
N ASP A 52 -4.79 30.11 -2.70
CA ASP A 52 -6.01 30.74 -3.19
C ASP A 52 -7.25 30.01 -2.64
N ARG A 53 -7.87 30.60 -1.62
CA ARG A 53 -9.08 30.06 -0.98
C ARG A 53 -10.22 29.83 -1.97
N GLY A 54 -10.30 30.62 -3.05
CA GLY A 54 -11.36 30.60 -4.04
C GLY A 54 -11.15 29.64 -5.20
N HIS A 55 -10.04 28.90 -5.25
CA HIS A 55 -9.64 28.15 -6.44
C HIS A 55 -10.66 27.05 -6.83
N ALA A 56 -11.41 27.29 -7.91
CA ALA A 56 -12.53 26.43 -8.31
C ALA A 56 -12.10 24.99 -8.65
N ARG A 57 -11.03 24.82 -9.46
CA ARG A 57 -10.52 23.50 -9.87
C ARG A 57 -10.10 22.62 -8.69
N ALA A 58 -9.30 23.16 -7.75
CA ALA A 58 -8.87 22.43 -6.55
C ALA A 58 -10.06 21.96 -5.70
N ARG A 59 -11.08 22.80 -5.52
CA ARG A 59 -12.32 22.40 -4.81
C ARG A 59 -13.04 21.26 -5.51
N ALA A 60 -13.24 21.34 -6.82
CA ALA A 60 -13.89 20.29 -7.59
C ALA A 60 -13.13 18.96 -7.51
N TYR A 61 -11.80 19.01 -7.56
CA TYR A 61 -10.94 17.84 -7.41
C TYR A 61 -11.01 17.22 -6.01
N ILE A 62 -11.01 18.03 -4.95
CA ILE A 62 -11.19 17.56 -3.57
C ILE A 62 -12.54 16.85 -3.41
N GLU A 63 -13.63 17.44 -3.90
CA GLU A 63 -14.97 16.81 -3.82
C GLU A 63 -15.04 15.48 -4.59
N ARG A 64 -14.40 15.40 -5.75
CA ARG A 64 -14.29 14.14 -6.51
C ARG A 64 -13.49 13.09 -5.76
N ALA A 65 -12.34 13.45 -5.17
CA ALA A 65 -11.54 12.52 -4.39
C ALA A 65 -12.26 12.05 -3.11
N ARG A 66 -12.97 12.94 -2.41
CA ARG A 66 -13.83 12.56 -1.28
C ARG A 66 -14.91 11.57 -1.67
N SER A 67 -15.54 11.78 -2.83
CA SER A 67 -16.53 10.84 -3.36
C SER A 67 -15.92 9.46 -3.64
N ALA A 68 -14.69 9.40 -4.19
CA ALA A 68 -13.97 8.16 -4.41
C ALA A 68 -13.61 7.44 -3.09
N VAL A 69 -13.19 8.18 -2.06
CA VAL A 69 -12.96 7.64 -0.71
C VAL A 69 -14.24 7.05 -0.14
N ALA A 70 -15.37 7.77 -0.22
CA ALA A 70 -16.64 7.30 0.29
C ALA A 70 -17.14 6.03 -0.43
N GLU A 71 -16.94 5.94 -1.74
CA GLU A 71 -17.24 4.74 -2.53
C GLU A 71 -16.40 3.54 -2.09
N ARG A 72 -15.09 3.77 -1.94
CA ARG A 72 -14.15 2.76 -1.49
C ARG A 72 -14.50 2.24 -0.09
N GLN A 73 -14.82 3.15 0.84
CA GLN A 73 -15.28 2.78 2.18
C GLN A 73 -16.56 1.94 2.14
N ARG A 74 -17.55 2.33 1.33
CA ARG A 74 -18.80 1.57 1.22
C ARG A 74 -18.57 0.14 0.76
N LYS A 75 -17.68 -0.07 -0.22
CA LYS A 75 -17.28 -1.41 -0.68
C LYS A 75 -16.59 -2.19 0.43
N ALA A 76 -15.71 -1.54 1.18
CA ALA A 76 -15.04 -2.15 2.32
C ALA A 76 -16.04 -2.63 3.39
N ASP A 77 -17.03 -1.79 3.72
CA ASP A 77 -18.09 -2.12 4.68
C ASP A 77 -18.97 -3.28 4.18
N GLU A 78 -19.30 -3.31 2.89
CA GLU A 78 -20.05 -4.42 2.27
C GLU A 78 -19.27 -5.75 2.33
N LEU A 79 -17.96 -5.70 2.06
CA LEU A 79 -17.08 -6.85 2.17
C LEU A 79 -16.97 -7.35 3.62
N LEU A 80 -16.85 -6.44 4.59
CA LEU A 80 -16.86 -6.79 6.01
C LEU A 80 -18.17 -7.44 6.42
N HIS A 81 -19.30 -6.86 6.03
CA HIS A 81 -20.62 -7.42 6.34
C HIS A 81 -20.80 -8.82 5.75
N THR A 82 -20.39 -9.01 4.50
CA THR A 82 -20.40 -10.33 3.83
C THR A 82 -19.45 -11.31 4.50
N GLY A 83 -18.29 -10.84 4.96
CA GLY A 83 -17.32 -11.63 5.72
C GLY A 83 -17.86 -12.12 7.06
N VAL A 84 -18.59 -11.28 7.80
CA VAL A 84 -19.29 -11.66 9.02
C VAL A 84 -20.35 -12.73 8.71
N ALA A 85 -21.15 -12.53 7.67
CA ALA A 85 -22.15 -13.53 7.27
C ALA A 85 -21.53 -14.87 6.86
N ALA A 86 -20.36 -14.86 6.22
CA ALA A 86 -19.61 -16.08 5.89
C ALA A 86 -19.10 -16.79 7.16
N LEU A 87 -18.59 -16.02 8.12
CA LEU A 87 -18.13 -16.55 9.39
C LEU A 87 -19.27 -17.19 10.19
N ASP A 88 -20.44 -16.57 10.22
CA ASP A 88 -21.61 -17.10 10.91
C ASP A 88 -22.14 -18.40 10.28
N ARG A 89 -21.87 -18.64 8.98
CA ARG A 89 -22.09 -19.93 8.31
C ARG A 89 -21.02 -20.98 8.60
N GLY A 90 -19.96 -20.63 9.32
CA GLY A 90 -18.81 -21.49 9.60
C GLY A 90 -17.77 -21.55 8.48
N ASP A 91 -17.89 -20.71 7.45
CA ASP A 91 -16.92 -20.62 6.36
C ASP A 91 -15.80 -19.62 6.68
N ALA A 92 -14.89 -20.06 7.57
CA ALA A 92 -13.76 -19.26 8.02
C ALA A 92 -12.79 -18.88 6.88
N GLY A 93 -12.68 -19.72 5.85
CA GLY A 93 -11.83 -19.47 4.68
C GLY A 93 -12.36 -18.30 3.86
N ALA A 94 -13.63 -18.38 3.43
CA ALA A 94 -14.26 -17.30 2.68
C ALA A 94 -14.32 -15.99 3.49
N ALA A 95 -14.59 -16.07 4.79
CA ALA A 95 -14.60 -14.91 5.68
C ALA A 95 -13.22 -14.20 5.68
N ARG A 96 -12.12 -14.95 5.74
CA ARG A 96 -10.77 -14.37 5.72
C ARG A 96 -10.47 -13.64 4.41
N GLU A 97 -10.82 -14.24 3.27
CA GLU A 97 -10.61 -13.63 1.95
C GLU A 97 -11.40 -12.33 1.81
N LEU A 98 -12.65 -12.31 2.27
CA LEU A 98 -13.50 -11.13 2.27
C LEU A 98 -12.95 -10.02 3.17
N VAL A 99 -12.44 -10.36 4.37
CA VAL A 99 -11.83 -9.38 5.27
C VAL A 99 -10.52 -8.83 4.72
N ALA A 100 -9.68 -9.68 4.12
CA ALA A 100 -8.47 -9.22 3.44
C ALA A 100 -8.80 -8.25 2.30
N SER A 101 -9.79 -8.60 1.47
CA SER A 101 -10.29 -7.72 0.40
C SER A 101 -10.84 -6.40 0.97
N ALA A 102 -11.55 -6.43 2.11
CA ALA A 102 -12.06 -5.23 2.76
C ALA A 102 -10.93 -4.28 3.19
N VAL A 103 -9.82 -4.82 3.74
CA VAL A 103 -8.63 -4.03 4.13
C VAL A 103 -7.98 -3.38 2.91
N GLU A 104 -7.87 -4.09 1.79
CA GLU A 104 -7.40 -3.50 0.52
C GLU A 104 -8.29 -2.35 0.07
N HIS A 105 -9.59 -2.44 0.31
CA HIS A 105 -10.57 -1.39 0.06
C HIS A 105 -10.66 -0.35 1.19
N GLY A 106 -9.75 -0.32 2.16
CA GLY A 106 -9.67 0.75 3.15
C GLY A 106 -10.59 0.57 4.36
N ALA A 107 -11.05 -0.65 4.65
CA ALA A 107 -11.73 -0.96 5.90
C ALA A 107 -10.92 -0.49 7.13
N SER A 108 -11.63 -0.15 8.21
CA SER A 108 -11.01 0.15 9.50
C SER A 108 -10.10 -1.00 9.94
N SER A 109 -8.83 -0.69 10.20
CA SER A 109 -7.85 -1.72 10.59
C SER A 109 -8.25 -2.42 11.89
N ASP A 110 -8.89 -1.71 12.83
CA ASP A 110 -9.29 -2.28 14.12
C ASP A 110 -10.42 -3.29 13.95
N GLU A 111 -11.42 -2.98 13.12
CA GLU A 111 -12.55 -3.88 12.86
C GLU A 111 -12.10 -5.13 12.10
N ALA A 112 -11.26 -4.95 11.06
CA ALA A 112 -10.70 -6.05 10.31
C ALA A 112 -9.85 -6.97 11.19
N MET A 113 -8.98 -6.41 12.05
CA MET A 113 -8.15 -7.18 12.97
C MET A 113 -8.98 -7.91 14.03
N ALA A 114 -10.03 -7.27 14.56
CA ALA A 114 -10.94 -7.92 15.49
C ALA A 114 -11.66 -9.12 14.86
N LEU A 115 -12.07 -8.99 13.59
CA LEU A 115 -12.73 -10.06 12.85
C LEU A 115 -11.76 -11.19 12.49
N LEU A 116 -10.54 -10.89 12.06
CA LEU A 116 -9.49 -11.88 11.82
C LEU A 116 -9.14 -12.66 13.09
N ALA A 117 -8.99 -11.99 14.23
CA ALA A 117 -8.76 -12.65 15.52
C ALA A 117 -9.93 -13.56 15.93
N ARG A 118 -11.17 -13.19 15.58
CA ARG A 118 -12.34 -14.05 15.79
C ARG A 118 -12.30 -15.29 14.88
N ILE A 119 -11.95 -15.12 13.62
CA ILE A 119 -11.79 -16.23 12.66
C ILE A 119 -10.75 -17.24 13.17
N GLU A 120 -9.58 -16.76 13.60
CA GLU A 120 -8.50 -17.60 14.11
C GLU A 120 -8.92 -18.41 15.35
N ARG A 121 -9.65 -17.80 16.28
CA ARG A 121 -10.20 -18.51 17.45
C ARG A 121 -11.20 -19.61 17.09
N LEU A 122 -12.03 -19.38 16.07
CA LEU A 122 -12.99 -20.39 15.61
C LEU A 122 -12.30 -21.55 14.90
N GLU A 123 -11.28 -21.27 14.09
CA GLU A 123 -10.50 -22.31 13.41
C GLU A 123 -9.70 -23.17 14.40
N THR A 124 -9.09 -22.56 15.42
CA THR A 124 -8.37 -23.30 16.48
C THR A 124 -9.30 -24.18 17.30
N ALA A 125 -10.50 -23.71 17.66
CA ALA A 125 -11.52 -24.52 18.32
C ALA A 125 -12.02 -25.69 17.43
N ALA A 126 -12.22 -25.43 16.13
CA ALA A 126 -12.62 -26.46 15.17
C ALA A 126 -11.52 -27.51 14.93
N ALA A 127 -10.25 -27.10 14.98
CA ALA A 127 -9.11 -28.00 14.90
C ALA A 127 -9.02 -28.91 16.15
N ALA A 128 -9.15 -28.33 17.35
CA ALA A 128 -9.13 -29.09 18.60
C ALA A 128 -10.24 -30.17 18.65
N THR A 129 -11.44 -29.82 18.15
CA THR A 129 -12.58 -30.76 18.08
C THR A 129 -12.29 -31.94 17.15
N ARG A 130 -11.57 -31.73 16.03
CA ARG A 130 -11.17 -32.81 15.12
C ARG A 130 -10.11 -33.73 15.73
N THR A 131 -9.20 -33.20 16.53
CA THR A 131 -8.15 -33.99 17.20
C THR A 131 -8.71 -34.89 18.30
N PHE A 132 -9.78 -34.47 18.98
CA PHE A 132 -10.40 -35.23 20.06
C PHE A 132 -11.50 -36.21 19.63
N ALA A 133 -11.80 -36.31 18.33
CA ALA A 133 -12.78 -37.28 17.84
C ALA A 133 -12.25 -38.70 18.13
N PRO A 134 -12.91 -39.50 19.00
CA PRO A 134 -12.45 -40.85 19.30
C PRO A 134 -12.43 -41.67 18.02
N SER A 135 -11.28 -42.27 17.71
CA SER A 135 -11.17 -43.16 16.56
C SER A 135 -12.27 -44.21 16.64
N PRO A 136 -13.11 -44.38 15.60
CA PRO A 136 -14.10 -45.45 15.59
C PRO A 136 -13.33 -46.76 15.52
N GLN A 137 -13.18 -47.42 16.67
CA GLN A 137 -12.68 -48.78 16.75
C GLN A 137 -13.66 -49.69 16.00
N MET A 138 -13.34 -49.95 14.73
CA MET A 138 -13.30 -51.27 14.13
C MET A 138 -14.39 -52.25 14.61
N ARG A 139 -15.62 -52.10 14.10
CA ARG A 139 -16.53 -53.25 13.92
C ARG A 139 -16.37 -53.78 12.49
N ARG A 140 -15.58 -54.85 12.36
CA ARG A 140 -15.48 -55.71 11.18
C ARG A 140 -16.75 -56.55 11.03
N HIS A 141 -17.47 -56.37 9.92
CA HIS A 141 -17.77 -57.40 8.89
C HIS A 141 -19.06 -57.09 8.13
N GLY A 142 -18.93 -56.92 6.82
CA GLY A 142 -20.02 -56.92 5.84
C GLY A 142 -19.45 -56.80 4.42
N PRO A 143 -19.79 -57.69 3.47
CA PRO A 143 -19.11 -57.78 2.18
C PRO A 143 -19.50 -56.62 1.24
N LEU A 144 -18.51 -56.29 0.41
CA LEU A 144 -18.43 -55.17 -0.52
C LEU A 144 -19.54 -55.19 -1.58
N THR A 145 -20.31 -54.10 -1.67
CA THR A 145 -21.07 -53.72 -2.87
C THR A 145 -20.42 -52.47 -3.47
N PRO A 146 -20.00 -52.48 -4.74
CA PRO A 146 -19.40 -51.31 -5.37
C PRO A 146 -20.49 -50.30 -5.74
N ALA A 147 -20.56 -49.19 -4.99
CA ALA A 147 -21.41 -48.06 -5.31
C ALA A 147 -20.74 -47.16 -6.35
N ALA A 148 -21.47 -46.93 -7.46
CA ALA A 148 -21.05 -46.10 -8.58
C ALA A 148 -20.86 -44.63 -8.18
N VAL A 149 -19.74 -44.05 -8.62
CA VAL A 149 -19.40 -42.64 -8.44
C VAL A 149 -20.14 -41.79 -9.47
N PRO A 150 -20.96 -40.79 -9.08
CA PRO A 150 -21.56 -39.87 -10.04
C PRO A 150 -20.54 -38.80 -10.52
N PRO A 151 -20.54 -38.42 -11.81
CA PRO A 151 -19.58 -37.47 -12.36
C PRO A 151 -19.89 -36.02 -11.98
N ALA A 152 -18.94 -35.36 -11.33
CA ALA A 152 -18.96 -33.94 -10.97
C ALA A 152 -18.61 -33.02 -12.17
N ARG A 153 -19.51 -32.88 -13.15
CA ARG A 153 -19.24 -32.09 -14.38
C ARG A 153 -20.29 -31.04 -14.78
N THR A 154 -21.05 -30.49 -13.83
CA THR A 154 -22.17 -29.56 -14.16
C THR A 154 -22.06 -28.14 -13.61
N ARG A 155 -21.06 -27.81 -12.78
CA ARG A 155 -20.95 -26.46 -12.16
C ARG A 155 -20.12 -25.43 -12.95
N LEU A 156 -19.34 -25.86 -13.95
CA LEU A 156 -18.45 -24.96 -14.70
C LEU A 156 -19.15 -24.14 -15.80
N LYS A 157 -20.31 -24.62 -16.29
CA LYS A 157 -21.04 -23.93 -17.37
C LYS A 157 -21.75 -22.65 -16.94
N TRP A 158 -22.04 -22.48 -15.64
CA TRP A 158 -22.73 -21.29 -15.12
C TRP A 158 -21.81 -20.07 -14.95
N ILE A 159 -20.51 -20.29 -14.71
CA ILE A 159 -19.54 -19.21 -14.52
C ILE A 159 -19.24 -18.50 -15.85
N ALA A 160 -19.19 -19.24 -16.97
CA ALA A 160 -18.97 -18.65 -18.29
C ALA A 160 -20.13 -17.77 -18.78
N GLY A 161 -21.38 -18.09 -18.38
CA GLY A 161 -22.55 -17.28 -18.73
C GLY A 161 -22.59 -15.92 -18.01
N GLY A 162 -22.16 -15.88 -16.74
CA GLY A 162 -22.15 -14.66 -15.94
C GLY A 162 -21.16 -13.60 -16.44
N VAL A 163 -19.96 -14.02 -16.88
CA VAL A 163 -18.91 -13.11 -17.36
C VAL A 163 -19.31 -12.42 -18.67
N ALA A 164 -19.96 -13.15 -19.59
CA ALA A 164 -20.41 -12.57 -20.86
C ALA A 164 -21.53 -11.53 -20.67
N ALA A 165 -22.47 -11.77 -19.76
CA ALA A 165 -23.55 -10.83 -19.47
C ALA A 165 -23.04 -9.54 -18.78
N GLY A 166 -22.07 -9.68 -17.87
CA GLY A 166 -21.45 -8.53 -17.19
C GLY A 166 -20.68 -7.60 -18.14
N ALA A 167 -19.92 -8.18 -19.09
CA ALA A 167 -19.15 -7.40 -20.05
C ALA A 167 -20.04 -6.55 -20.98
N ILE A 168 -21.17 -7.11 -21.44
CA ILE A 168 -22.13 -6.40 -22.31
C ILE A 168 -22.79 -5.24 -21.55
N MET A 169 -23.18 -5.48 -20.29
CA MET A 169 -23.83 -4.45 -19.47
C MET A 169 -22.85 -3.32 -19.10
N GLY A 170 -21.59 -3.65 -18.80
CA GLY A 170 -20.54 -2.66 -18.54
C GLY A 170 -20.25 -1.79 -19.77
N ALA A 171 -20.16 -2.38 -20.96
CA ALA A 171 -19.95 -1.63 -22.20
C ALA A 171 -21.12 -0.70 -22.53
N ALA A 172 -22.37 -1.11 -22.25
CA ALA A 172 -23.56 -0.30 -22.44
C ALA A 172 -23.63 0.90 -21.48
N VAL A 173 -23.24 0.72 -20.21
CA VAL A 173 -23.21 1.82 -19.23
C VAL A 173 -22.12 2.84 -19.57
N VAL A 174 -20.93 2.38 -19.99
CA VAL A 174 -19.84 3.25 -20.43
C VAL A 174 -20.25 4.08 -21.66
N THR A 175 -20.87 3.45 -22.66
CA THR A 175 -21.37 4.17 -23.85
C THR A 175 -22.49 5.17 -23.53
N LEU A 176 -23.39 4.84 -22.61
CA LEU A 176 -24.45 5.77 -22.17
C LEU A 176 -23.86 6.98 -21.44
N LEU A 177 -22.83 6.79 -20.61
CA LEU A 177 -22.13 7.88 -19.89
C LEU A 177 -21.34 8.79 -20.83
N LEU A 178 -20.75 8.24 -21.90
CA LEU A 178 -20.10 9.01 -22.96
C LEU A 178 -21.09 9.87 -23.75
N GLN A 179 -22.30 9.35 -24.02
CA GLN A 179 -23.34 10.11 -24.74
C GLN A 179 -23.97 11.24 -23.91
N GLN A 180 -23.98 11.11 -22.58
CA GLN A 180 -24.53 12.14 -21.69
C GLN A 180 -23.55 13.30 -21.42
N GLY A 181 -22.35 13.30 -22.00
CA GLY A 181 -21.39 14.40 -21.87
C GLY A 181 -20.83 14.58 -20.45
N VAL A 182 -20.96 13.58 -19.58
CA VAL A 182 -20.54 13.64 -18.17
C VAL A 182 -19.03 13.40 -18.01
N VAL A 183 -18.34 12.92 -19.05
CA VAL A 183 -16.91 12.61 -19.02
C VAL A 183 -16.19 13.38 -20.14
N GLU A 184 -15.74 14.59 -19.84
CA GLU A 184 -14.73 15.28 -20.64
C GLU A 184 -13.36 14.63 -20.36
N TRP A 185 -12.92 13.74 -21.25
CA TRP A 185 -11.59 13.13 -21.18
C TRP A 185 -10.57 14.10 -21.82
N PRO A 186 -9.55 14.60 -21.08
CA PRO A 186 -8.55 15.46 -21.69
C PRO A 186 -7.53 14.58 -22.44
N VAL A 187 -7.79 14.29 -23.71
CA VAL A 187 -6.73 13.89 -24.65
C VAL A 187 -6.08 15.16 -25.16
N GLY A 188 -5.07 15.64 -24.44
CA GLY A 188 -4.29 16.81 -24.82
C GLY A 188 -2.90 16.74 -24.22
N LEU A 189 -1.96 16.12 -24.94
CA LEU A 189 -0.53 16.34 -24.72
C LEU A 189 -0.16 17.72 -25.26
N PRO A 190 0.75 18.42 -24.57
CA PRO A 190 1.80 19.13 -25.27
C PRO A 190 3.18 18.63 -24.84
N SER A 191 3.94 18.22 -25.85
CA SER A 191 5.41 18.19 -25.83
C SER A 191 5.97 19.62 -25.82
N ASP A 192 7.24 19.69 -25.40
CA ASP A 192 8.24 20.76 -25.58
C ASP A 192 8.19 21.97 -24.63
N ALA A 193 9.09 21.97 -23.63
CA ALA A 193 10.28 22.84 -23.67
C ALA A 193 11.17 22.62 -22.43
N LEU A 194 12.47 22.80 -22.66
CA LEU A 194 13.62 22.44 -21.84
C LEU A 194 13.95 23.44 -20.72
N ALA A 195 14.78 22.94 -19.80
CA ALA A 195 15.89 23.62 -19.12
C ALA A 195 15.60 24.59 -17.96
N GLY A 196 15.71 24.04 -16.75
CA GLY A 196 16.71 24.47 -15.76
C GLY A 196 16.61 25.89 -15.18
N SER A 197 16.06 26.00 -13.97
CA SER A 197 16.77 26.70 -12.89
C SER A 197 16.21 26.34 -11.52
N ALA A 198 17.17 26.16 -10.61
CA ALA A 198 17.01 25.76 -9.25
C ALA A 198 16.33 26.82 -8.39
N LEU A 199 15.76 26.32 -7.28
CA LEU A 199 15.48 26.95 -5.98
C LEU A 199 13.98 27.07 -5.65
N THR A 200 13.38 26.03 -5.06
CA THR A 200 12.82 26.08 -3.69
C THR A 200 12.19 24.75 -3.25
N SER A 201 12.74 24.21 -2.14
CA SER A 201 12.19 23.19 -1.22
C SER A 201 11.40 22.01 -1.80
N ALA A 202 12.10 21.15 -2.53
CA ALA A 202 11.72 19.75 -2.63
C ALA A 202 11.55 19.17 -1.21
N LEU A 203 10.50 18.38 -1.00
CA LEU A 203 10.41 17.49 0.16
C LEU A 203 11.79 16.82 0.35
N PRO A 204 12.33 16.70 1.57
CA PRO A 204 13.64 16.11 1.79
C PRO A 204 13.55 14.64 1.38
N VAL A 205 13.82 14.37 0.11
CA VAL A 205 13.98 13.01 -0.39
C VAL A 205 15.26 12.53 0.26
N PRO A 206 15.19 11.48 1.10
CA PRO A 206 16.36 11.00 1.80
C PRO A 206 17.42 10.66 0.76
N SER A 207 18.61 11.20 0.96
CA SER A 207 19.74 10.94 0.08
C SER A 207 20.02 9.43 0.03
N PRO A 208 20.61 8.91 -1.06
CA PRO A 208 21.00 7.50 -1.13
C PRO A 208 21.90 7.09 0.05
N ALA A 209 22.72 8.00 0.57
CA ALA A 209 23.54 7.79 1.75
C ALA A 209 22.72 7.62 3.05
N GLU A 210 21.65 8.40 3.23
CA GLU A 210 20.73 8.26 4.37
C GLU A 210 19.94 6.95 4.31
N LEU A 211 19.53 6.51 3.11
CA LEU A 211 18.90 5.21 2.92
C LEU A 211 19.86 4.06 3.23
N ALA A 212 21.13 4.16 2.81
CA ALA A 212 22.16 3.18 3.13
C ALA A 212 22.42 3.09 4.64
N LEU A 213 22.49 4.22 5.34
CA LEU A 213 22.64 4.28 6.79
C LEU A 213 21.43 3.64 7.51
N THR A 214 20.21 3.96 7.09
CA THR A 214 18.96 3.41 7.65
C THR A 214 18.89 1.89 7.44
N ARG A 215 19.34 1.40 6.27
CA ARG A 215 19.44 -0.04 5.98
C ARG A 215 20.46 -0.71 6.88
N ALA A 216 21.65 -0.12 7.06
CA ALA A 216 22.69 -0.64 7.94
C ALA A 216 22.23 -0.74 9.40
N GLN A 217 21.52 0.27 9.90
CA GLN A 217 20.93 0.25 11.26
C GLN A 217 19.91 -0.89 11.42
N ASN A 218 19.02 -1.09 10.44
CA ASN A 218 18.08 -2.20 10.46
C ASN A 218 18.76 -3.57 10.41
N LEU A 219 19.83 -3.73 9.61
CA LEU A 219 20.62 -4.96 9.55
C LEU A 219 21.35 -5.23 10.88
N HIS A 220 21.84 -4.17 11.52
CA HIS A 220 22.48 -4.25 12.84
C HIS A 220 21.51 -4.75 13.91
N VAL A 221 20.29 -4.19 13.99
CA VAL A 221 19.24 -4.62 14.94
C VAL A 221 18.87 -6.10 14.72
N ARG A 222 18.91 -6.56 13.46
CA ARG A 222 18.65 -7.97 13.09
C ARG A 222 19.86 -8.90 13.31
N GLY A 223 20.98 -8.39 13.83
CA GLY A 223 22.19 -9.16 14.09
C GLY A 223 23.00 -9.53 12.84
N ARG A 224 22.67 -8.98 11.65
CA ARG A 224 23.40 -9.22 10.39
C ARG A 224 24.57 -8.24 10.26
N LEU A 225 25.55 -8.40 11.14
CA LEU A 225 26.65 -7.44 11.33
C LEU A 225 27.54 -7.24 10.08
N HIS A 226 27.88 -8.33 9.37
CA HIS A 226 28.73 -8.24 8.17
C HIS A 226 28.05 -7.49 7.03
N GLU A 227 26.75 -7.69 6.85
CA GLU A 227 25.99 -6.98 5.80
C GLU A 227 25.74 -5.53 6.17
N ALA A 228 25.57 -5.24 7.46
CA ALA A 228 25.52 -3.87 7.94
C ALA A 228 26.84 -3.12 7.61
N LEU A 229 28.00 -3.76 7.77
CA LEU A 229 29.29 -3.18 7.36
C LEU A 229 29.37 -2.94 5.85
N SER A 230 28.96 -3.91 5.03
CA SER A 230 28.94 -3.76 3.58
C SER A 230 28.03 -2.62 3.11
N ALA A 231 26.88 -2.42 3.77
CA ALA A 231 25.98 -1.31 3.48
C ALA A 231 26.59 0.05 3.87
N LEU A 232 27.40 0.12 4.94
CA LEU A 232 28.10 1.35 5.34
C LEU A 232 29.28 1.69 4.41
N ASP A 233 29.94 0.69 3.83
CA ASP A 233 31.05 0.90 2.89
C ASP A 233 30.59 1.53 1.56
N ALA A 234 29.30 1.46 1.23
CA ALA A 234 28.71 2.12 0.06
C ALA A 234 28.52 3.66 0.22
N ILE A 235 28.69 4.20 1.44
CA ILE A 235 28.53 5.64 1.72
C ILE A 235 29.81 6.39 1.35
N SER A 236 29.71 7.43 0.52
CA SER A 236 30.86 8.20 0.03
C SER A 236 31.52 9.00 1.15
N TYR A 237 32.83 9.24 1.04
CA TYR A 237 33.60 10.01 2.04
C TYR A 237 33.16 11.49 2.16
N GLY A 238 32.49 12.03 1.14
CA GLY A 238 31.99 13.40 1.13
C GLY A 238 30.58 13.60 1.68
N ASP A 239 29.87 12.52 2.05
CA ASP A 239 28.48 12.62 2.48
C ASP A 239 28.36 13.18 3.92
N PRO A 240 27.35 14.04 4.21
CA PRO A 240 27.18 14.63 5.54
C PRO A 240 26.85 13.59 6.63
N VAL A 241 26.34 12.41 6.24
CA VAL A 241 26.02 11.32 7.16
C VAL A 241 27.21 10.43 7.52
N ARG A 242 28.40 10.70 6.95
CA ARG A 242 29.58 9.85 7.09
C ARG A 242 30.04 9.69 8.54
N THR A 243 30.04 10.76 9.33
CA THR A 243 30.44 10.70 10.75
C THR A 243 29.59 9.71 11.55
N ARG A 244 28.27 9.72 11.33
CA ARG A 244 27.35 8.75 11.98
C ARG A 244 27.57 7.32 11.47
N ALA A 245 27.90 7.16 10.20
CA ALA A 245 28.23 5.86 9.62
C ALA A 245 29.50 5.26 10.24
N ASP A 246 30.54 6.06 10.45
CA ASP A 246 31.81 5.61 11.05
C ASP A 246 31.68 5.27 12.55
N GLU A 247 30.82 6.01 13.28
CA GLU A 247 30.44 5.66 14.66
C GLU A 247 29.76 4.27 14.72
N LEU A 248 28.75 4.05 13.87
CA LEU A 248 28.04 2.77 13.79
C LEU A 248 28.99 1.63 13.37
N LYS A 249 29.90 1.89 12.43
CA LYS A 249 30.93 0.95 12.00
C LYS A 249 31.82 0.52 13.16
N THR A 250 32.27 1.46 13.98
CA THR A 250 33.10 1.19 15.17
C THR A 250 32.35 0.33 16.20
N ILE A 251 31.06 0.61 16.43
CA ILE A 251 30.21 -0.19 17.31
C ILE A 251 30.08 -1.62 16.81
N ILE A 252 29.79 -1.80 15.51
CA ILE A 252 29.65 -3.13 14.89
C ILE A 252 30.98 -3.91 14.96
N GLN A 253 32.10 -3.26 14.65
CA GLN A 253 33.43 -3.90 14.73
C GLN A 253 33.76 -4.36 16.15
N ARG A 254 33.47 -3.53 17.17
CA ARG A 254 33.67 -3.92 18.57
C ARG A 254 32.80 -5.11 18.97
N GLN A 255 31.56 -5.18 18.48
CA GLN A 255 30.69 -6.34 18.73
C GLN A 255 31.21 -7.61 18.06
N LEU A 256 31.72 -7.52 16.83
CA LEU A 256 32.32 -8.64 16.13
C LEU A 256 33.57 -9.15 16.86
N LEU A 257 34.44 -8.26 17.33
CA LEU A 257 35.62 -8.64 18.11
C LEU A 257 35.29 -9.25 19.48
N ARG A 258 34.16 -8.85 20.09
CA ARG A 258 33.71 -9.40 21.38
C ARG A 258 33.00 -10.74 21.23
N ARG A 259 32.53 -11.10 20.03
CA ARG A 259 31.86 -12.37 19.78
C ARG A 259 32.93 -13.46 19.67
N PRO A 260 32.96 -14.44 20.58
CA PRO A 260 33.85 -15.58 20.43
C PRO A 260 33.49 -16.36 19.17
N ASP A 261 34.50 -16.73 18.40
CA ASP A 261 34.34 -17.47 17.16
C ASP A 261 33.71 -18.84 17.48
N PRO A 262 32.53 -19.19 16.95
CA PRO A 262 31.89 -20.48 17.26
C PRO A 262 32.77 -21.67 16.90
N ALA A 263 33.71 -21.49 15.96
CA ALA A 263 34.69 -22.49 15.56
C ALA A 263 35.69 -22.89 16.66
N THR A 264 35.93 -22.03 17.67
CA THR A 264 36.83 -22.40 18.79
C THR A 264 36.12 -23.16 19.91
N ALA A 265 34.78 -23.10 20.00
CA ALA A 265 34.01 -23.79 21.04
C ALA A 265 33.81 -25.30 20.77
N GLU A 266 33.78 -25.74 19.50
CA GLU A 266 33.62 -27.16 19.16
C GLU A 266 34.91 -27.98 19.31
N GLY A 267 36.08 -27.34 19.33
CA GLY A 267 37.39 -28.02 19.49
C GLY A 267 37.69 -28.50 20.91
N THR A 268 37.04 -27.94 21.93
CA THR A 268 37.31 -28.28 23.34
C THR A 268 36.41 -29.41 23.87
N ALA A 269 35.29 -29.72 23.19
CA ALA A 269 34.36 -30.78 23.61
C ALA A 269 34.69 -32.18 23.04
N ARG A 270 35.73 -32.31 22.20
CA ARG A 270 36.23 -33.58 21.64
C ARG A 270 37.65 -33.89 22.12
N ARG A 271 37.81 -34.14 23.42
CA ARG A 271 38.93 -34.96 23.94
C ARG A 271 38.41 -35.89 25.04
N PRO A 272 38.45 -37.23 24.86
CA PRO A 272 38.22 -38.20 25.92
C PRO A 272 39.37 -38.24 26.92
#